data_AF-A0A849T4C4-F1
#
_entry.id   AF-A0A849T4C4-F1
#
_cell.length_a   1.000
_cell.length_b   1.000
_cell.length_c   1.000
_cell.angle_alpha   90.00
_cell.angle_beta   90.00
_cell.angle_gamma   90.00
#
_symmetry.space_group_name_H-M   'P 1'
#
loop_
_entity.id
_entity.type
_entity.pdbx_description
1 polymer ?
#
loop_
_entity_poly.entity_id
_entity_poly.type
_entity_poly.pdbx_seq_one_letter_code
_entity_poly.pdbx_strand_id
1 'polypeptide(L)'
;MNNERETQENFEVLGYKIKLKKDEKLEGISPTDIVGFVQAEAQKIFKQSPNLAPHQVAVLCALKFAGEKLALEKEYRENINQLRDSAVDALQYIEEVSPTTR
;
A
#
# COMPACT_ATOMS: atom_id res chain seq x y z
N MET A 1 -8.61 -35.89 4.14
CA MET A 1 -9.28 -34.85 4.94
C MET A 1 -8.29 -33.70 5.08
N ASN A 2 -8.51 -32.62 4.31
CA ASN A 2 -7.60 -31.48 4.19
C ASN A 2 -7.46 -30.77 5.53
N ASN A 3 -6.25 -30.78 6.06
CA ASN A 3 -5.81 -29.84 7.08
C ASN A 3 -5.02 -28.76 6.34
N GLU A 4 -5.72 -27.83 5.68
CA GLU A 4 -5.15 -26.53 5.38
C GLU A 4 -5.00 -25.81 6.72
N ARG A 5 -3.95 -26.19 7.47
CA ARG A 5 -3.53 -25.46 8.65
C ARG A 5 -3.17 -24.09 8.13
N GLU A 6 -4.05 -23.11 8.38
CA GLU A 6 -3.72 -21.70 8.28
C GLU A 6 -2.33 -21.52 8.90
N THR A 7 -1.33 -21.27 8.06
CA THR A 7 0.05 -21.10 8.50
C THR A 7 0.11 -19.75 9.23
N GLN A 8 -0.23 -19.77 10.51
CA GLN A 8 -0.05 -18.65 11.41
C GLN A 8 1.43 -18.59 11.76
N GLU A 9 2.12 -17.60 11.23
CA GLU A 9 3.52 -17.37 11.50
C GLU A 9 3.66 -16.44 12.71
N ASN A 10 4.58 -16.77 13.61
CA ASN A 10 4.88 -15.95 14.79
C ASN A 10 5.95 -14.94 14.41
N PHE A 11 5.68 -13.65 14.64
CA PHE A 11 6.60 -12.56 14.36
C PHE A 11 6.86 -11.74 15.62
N GLU A 12 8.03 -11.11 15.67
CA GLU A 12 8.36 -10.14 16.69
C GLU A 12 8.47 -8.76 16.05
N VAL A 13 7.60 -7.83 16.45
CA VAL A 13 7.58 -6.45 15.93
C VAL A 13 7.62 -5.49 17.10
N LEU A 14 8.64 -4.63 17.13
CA LEU A 14 8.83 -3.61 18.18
C LEU A 14 8.81 -4.18 19.61
N GLY A 15 9.33 -5.40 19.78
CA GLY A 15 9.36 -6.12 21.07
C GLY A 15 8.06 -6.85 21.44
N TYR A 16 7.06 -6.83 20.55
CA TYR A 16 5.79 -7.54 20.73
C TYR A 16 5.74 -8.79 19.84
N LYS A 17 5.36 -9.92 20.43
CA LYS A 17 5.11 -11.16 19.69
C LYS A 17 3.69 -11.15 19.13
N ILE A 18 3.57 -11.19 17.82
CA ILE A 18 2.30 -11.17 17.09
C ILE A 18 2.19 -12.39 16.19
N LYS A 19 0.96 -12.88 16.02
CA LYS A 19 0.64 -13.92 15.05
C LYS A 19 -0.05 -13.27 13.86
N LEU A 20 0.54 -13.43 12.68
CA LEU A 20 -0.05 -12.97 11.44
C LEU A 20 -0.50 -14.18 10.63
N LYS A 21 -1.75 -14.12 10.20
CA LYS A 21 -2.30 -15.04 9.20
C LYS A 21 -2.05 -14.43 7.83
N LYS A 22 -1.71 -15.26 6.85
CA LYS A 22 -1.63 -14.85 5.45
C LYS A 22 -3.00 -14.35 4.99
N ASP A 23 -3.04 -13.13 4.45
CA ASP A 23 -4.25 -12.58 3.84
C ASP A 23 -4.32 -13.06 2.39
N GLU A 24 -5.42 -13.70 2.01
CA GLU A 24 -5.66 -14.18 0.64
C GLU A 24 -5.84 -13.03 -0.35
N LYS A 25 -6.18 -11.82 0.14
CA LYS A 25 -6.32 -10.61 -0.70
C LYS A 25 -4.98 -9.99 -1.11
N LEU A 26 -3.90 -10.39 -0.44
CA LEU A 26 -2.55 -9.87 -0.69
C LEU A 26 -1.77 -10.89 -1.51
N GLU A 27 -2.13 -11.04 -2.80
CA GLU A 27 -1.39 -11.90 -3.72
C GLU A 27 0.05 -11.40 -3.87
N GLY A 28 1.02 -12.29 -3.61
CA GLY A 28 2.45 -12.00 -3.76
C GLY A 28 3.12 -11.32 -2.57
N ILE A 29 2.39 -10.93 -1.51
CA ILE A 29 2.98 -10.32 -0.31
C ILE A 29 2.96 -11.34 0.83
N SER A 30 4.15 -11.73 1.32
CA SER A 30 4.24 -12.63 2.47
C SER A 30 4.09 -11.85 3.79
N PRO A 31 3.59 -12.50 4.86
CA PRO A 31 3.57 -11.89 6.20
C PRO A 31 4.97 -11.43 6.67
N THR A 32 6.02 -12.14 6.24
CA THR A 32 7.42 -11.76 6.49
C THR A 32 7.80 -10.45 5.81
N ASP A 33 7.36 -10.20 4.58
CA ASP A 33 7.64 -8.95 3.86
C ASP A 33 6.98 -7.76 4.57
N ILE A 34 5.74 -7.93 5.03
CA ILE A 34 5.00 -6.92 5.80
C ILE A 34 5.75 -6.58 7.09
N VAL A 35 6.16 -7.61 7.83
CA VAL A 35 6.89 -7.45 9.10
C VAL A 35 8.24 -6.77 8.87
N GLY A 36 8.98 -7.20 7.85
CA GLY A 36 10.26 -6.60 7.47
C GLY A 36 10.12 -5.13 7.09
N PHE A 37 9.07 -4.78 6.34
CA PHE A 37 8.77 -3.41 5.96
C PHE A 37 8.46 -2.53 7.17
N VAL A 38 7.58 -2.99 8.07
CA VAL A 38 7.25 -2.27 9.31
C VAL A 38 8.48 -2.09 10.20
N GLN A 39 9.30 -3.13 10.37
CA GLN A 39 10.52 -3.04 11.17
C GLN A 39 11.54 -2.05 10.59
N ALA A 40 11.75 -2.06 9.27
CA ALA A 40 12.67 -1.13 8.61
C ALA A 40 12.23 0.34 8.81
N GLU A 41 10.94 0.62 8.67
CA GLU A 41 10.39 1.95 8.90
C GLU A 41 10.43 2.36 10.37
N ALA A 42 10.10 1.45 11.28
CA ALA A 42 10.20 1.73 12.70
C ALA A 42 11.65 2.03 13.12
N GLN A 43 12.64 1.32 12.56
CA GLN A 43 14.06 1.63 12.79
C GLN A 43 14.45 3.03 12.27
N LYS A 44 13.89 3.49 11.15
CA LYS A 44 14.14 4.86 10.65
C LYS A 44 13.62 5.90 11.63
N ILE A 45 12.40 5.72 12.14
CA ILE A 45 11.81 6.63 13.15
C ILE A 45 12.63 6.58 14.44
N PHE A 46 13.06 5.40 14.87
CA PHE A 46 13.88 5.25 16.07
C PHE A 46 15.24 5.96 15.93
N LYS A 47 15.88 5.88 14.77
CA LYS A 47 17.13 6.60 14.49
C LYS A 47 16.94 8.12 14.52
N GLN A 48 15.80 8.62 14.06
CA GLN A 48 15.48 10.05 14.08
C GLN A 48 15.09 10.55 15.48
N SER A 49 14.58 9.67 16.34
CA SER A 49 14.08 10.03 17.66
C SER A 49 14.26 8.88 18.65
N PRO A 50 15.49 8.70 19.19
CA PRO A 50 15.85 7.56 20.03
C PRO A 50 15.19 7.55 21.41
N ASN A 51 14.61 8.68 21.84
CA ASN A 51 13.92 8.80 23.14
C ASN A 51 12.46 8.31 23.10
N LEU A 52 11.96 7.92 21.93
CA LEU A 52 10.58 7.47 21.80
C LEU A 52 10.42 6.05 22.30
N ALA A 53 9.33 5.83 23.04
CA ALA A 53 8.96 4.49 23.45
C ALA A 53 8.45 3.67 22.25
N PRO A 54 8.58 2.33 22.27
CA PRO A 54 8.18 1.47 21.15
C PRO A 54 6.72 1.65 20.70
N HIS A 55 5.81 1.93 21.64
CA HIS A 55 4.40 2.21 21.34
C HIS A 55 4.21 3.54 20.59
N GLN A 56 5.00 4.57 20.90
CA GLN A 56 4.95 5.85 20.18
C GLN A 56 5.47 5.68 18.75
N VAL A 57 6.53 4.90 18.58
CA VAL A 57 7.07 4.55 17.26
C VAL A 57 6.04 3.77 16.44
N ALA A 58 5.33 2.81 17.05
CA ALA A 58 4.26 2.08 16.38
C ALA A 58 3.14 3.01 15.89
N VAL A 59 2.71 3.97 16.71
CA VAL A 59 1.69 4.96 16.32
C VAL A 59 2.19 5.85 15.18
N LEU A 60 3.44 6.33 15.24
CA LEU A 60 4.02 7.14 14.17
C LEU A 60 4.16 6.37 12.86
N CYS A 61 4.57 5.10 12.92
CA CYS A 61 4.57 4.20 11.76
C CYS A 61 3.15 4.06 11.17
N ALA A 62 2.14 3.83 12.00
CA ALA A 62 0.76 3.71 11.54
C ALA A 62 0.25 5.00 10.87
N LEU A 63 0.54 6.17 11.46
CA LEU A 63 0.19 7.47 10.88
C LEU A 63 0.90 7.71 9.54
N LYS A 64 2.17 7.35 9.45
CA LYS A 64 2.95 7.45 8.21
C LYS A 64 2.35 6.58 7.11
N PHE A 65 2.08 5.31 7.39
CA PHE A 65 1.49 4.40 6.40
C PHE A 65 0.07 4.81 6.00
N ALA A 66 -0.74 5.33 6.93
CA ALA A 66 -2.04 5.89 6.61
C ALA A 66 -1.92 7.09 5.66
N GLY A 67 -0.95 7.99 5.93
CA GLY A 67 -0.68 9.15 5.06
C GLY A 67 -0.21 8.74 3.66
N GLU A 68 0.74 7.81 3.57
CA GLU A 68 1.24 7.27 2.29
C GLU A 68 0.13 6.59 1.50
N LYS A 69 -0.71 5.78 2.17
CA LYS A 69 -1.86 5.13 1.52
C LYS A 69 -2.85 6.15 0.97
N LEU A 70 -3.20 7.19 1.74
CA LEU A 70 -4.13 8.23 1.29
C LEU A 70 -3.56 9.05 0.13
N ALA A 71 -2.26 9.35 0.17
CA ALA A 71 -1.58 10.03 -0.94
C ALA A 71 -1.60 9.18 -2.22
N LEU A 72 -1.28 7.90 -2.10
CA LEU A 72 -1.29 6.94 -3.21
C LEU A 72 -2.70 6.77 -3.81
N GLU A 73 -3.73 6.62 -2.97
CA GLU A 73 -5.13 6.55 -3.44
C GLU A 73 -5.58 7.81 -4.18
N LYS A 74 -5.11 8.98 -3.72
CA LYS A 74 -5.38 10.26 -4.38
C LYS A 74 -4.67 10.35 -5.73
N GLU A 75 -3.39 10.01 -5.79
CA GLU A 75 -2.59 9.99 -7.01
C GLU A 75 -3.17 9.01 -8.05
N TYR A 76 -3.56 7.80 -7.63
CA TYR A 76 -4.22 6.84 -8.50
C TYR A 76 -5.52 7.39 -9.10
N ARG A 77 -6.34 8.06 -8.28
CA ARG A 77 -7.59 8.68 -8.77
C ARG A 77 -7.30 9.79 -9.78
N GLU A 78 -6.30 10.63 -9.51
CA GLU A 78 -5.89 11.70 -10.41
C GLU A 78 -5.38 11.15 -11.75
N ASN A 79 -4.50 10.15 -11.72
CA ASN A 79 -3.97 9.49 -12.91
C ASN A 79 -5.06 8.82 -13.75
N ILE A 80 -6.04 8.17 -13.11
CA ILE A 80 -7.17 7.57 -13.82
C ILE A 80 -8.04 8.64 -14.48
N ASN A 81 -8.29 9.75 -13.79
CA ASN A 81 -9.06 10.85 -14.38
C ASN A 81 -8.33 11.47 -15.57
N GLN A 82 -7.03 11.76 -15.44
CA GLN A 82 -6.22 12.28 -16.54
C GLN A 82 -6.21 11.35 -17.75
N LEU A 83 -6.14 10.04 -17.52
CA LEU A 83 -6.21 9.04 -18.59
C LEU A 83 -7.58 9.05 -19.28
N ARG A 84 -8.67 9.18 -18.52
CA ARG A 84 -10.03 9.30 -19.07
C ARG A 84 -10.19 10.58 -19.88
N ASP A 85 -9.71 11.70 -19.37
CA ASP A 85 -9.77 12.99 -20.07
C ASP A 85 -8.97 12.92 -21.38
N SER A 86 -7.75 12.36 -21.34
CA SER A 86 -6.92 12.16 -22.53
C SER A 86 -7.58 11.24 -23.56
N ALA A 87 -8.30 10.21 -23.11
CA ALA A 87 -9.03 9.31 -24.00
C ALA A 87 -10.26 9.98 -24.62
N VAL A 88 -10.97 10.82 -23.88
CA VAL A 88 -12.09 11.62 -24.39
C VAL A 88 -11.59 12.62 -25.42
N ASP A 89 -10.50 13.34 -25.12
CA ASP A 89 -9.89 14.29 -26.05
C ASP A 89 -9.42 13.60 -27.34
N ALA A 90 -8.82 12.41 -27.23
CA ALA A 90 -8.41 11.63 -28.39
C ALA A 90 -9.60 11.15 -29.24
N LEU A 91 -10.70 10.73 -28.61
CA LEU A 91 -11.92 10.35 -29.32
C LEU A 91 -12.55 11.56 -30.03
N GLN A 92 -12.64 12.69 -29.35
CA GLN A 92 -13.17 13.92 -29.94
C GLN A 92 -12.32 14.40 -31.11
N TYR A 93 -10.98 14.32 -31.00
CA TYR A 93 -10.10 14.61 -32.12
C TYR A 93 -10.35 13.69 -33.32
N ILE A 94 -10.55 12.39 -33.10
CA ILE A 94 -10.90 11.44 -34.16
C ILE A 94 -12.24 11.80 -34.83
N GLU A 95 -13.24 12.19 -34.05
CA GLU A 95 -14.55 12.61 -34.56
C GLU A 95 -14.45 13.90 -35.39
N GLU A 96 -13.65 14.87 -34.96
CA GLU A 96 -13.42 16.13 -35.66
C GLU A 96 -12.60 15.96 -36.95
N VAL A 97 -11.68 14.99 -37.01
CA VAL A 97 -10.85 14.72 -38.19
C VAL A 97 -11.43 13.65 -39.13
N SER A 98 -12.53 12.98 -38.77
CA SER A 98 -13.23 12.05 -39.65
C SER A 98 -14.08 12.84 -40.64
N PRO A 99 -13.66 12.99 -41.91
CA PRO A 99 -14.46 13.74 -42.87
C PRO A 99 -15.76 12.96 -43.06
N THR A 100 -16.90 13.63 -42.89
CA THR A 100 -18.19 13.09 -43.33
C THR A 100 -18.03 12.70 -44.79
N THR A 101 -17.89 11.40 -45.06
CA THR A 101 -17.82 10.83 -46.41
C THR A 101 -19.07 11.30 -47.15
N ARG A 102 -18.87 12.26 -48.06
CA ARG A 102 -19.87 12.76 -48.99
C ARG A 102 -19.48 12.35 -50.39
#